data_AF-X0VWZ1-F1
#
_entry.id   AF-X0VWZ1-F1
#
_cell.length_a   1.000
_cell.length_b   1.000
_cell.length_c   1.000
_cell.angle_alpha   90.00
_cell.angle_beta   90.00
_cell.angle_gamma   90.00
#
_symmetry.space_group_name_H-M   'P 1'
#
loop_
_entity.id
_entity.type
_entity.pdbx_description
1 polymer ?
#
loop_
_entity_poly.entity_id
_entity_poly.type
_entity_poly.pdbx_seq_one_letter_code
_entity_poly.pdbx_strand_id
1 'polypeptide(L)'
;MEIERAGELGLCFGVKRAVRLLKEATNEYGKIETLGPVVHNRQLVQELAKVGIRPVGELGQVQGKILAITAHGASPVLLSEIETRCIHIIDTTCPIVRKAQNAVKKLTEVGFDVIIFGEAEHPEVKGLLGWANGKGV
;
A
#
# COMPACT_ATOMS: atom_id res chain seq x y z
N MET A 1 32.58 16.74 -18.40
CA MET A 1 31.76 15.66 -17.83
C MET A 1 30.46 15.66 -18.59
N GLU A 2 30.17 14.58 -19.30
CA GLU A 2 28.90 14.39 -19.99
C GLU A 2 27.94 13.67 -19.04
N ILE A 3 26.70 14.15 -18.96
CA ILE A 3 25.65 13.58 -18.11
C ILE A 3 24.53 13.11 -19.02
N GLU A 4 24.38 11.80 -19.12
CA GLU A 4 23.25 11.19 -19.81
C GLU A 4 22.13 10.86 -18.83
N ARG A 5 20.88 10.98 -19.30
CA ARG A 5 19.67 10.68 -18.53
C ARG A 5 18.88 9.62 -19.26
N ALA A 6 18.31 8.68 -18.50
CA ALA A 6 17.33 7.74 -19.06
C ALA A 6 16.10 8.50 -19.59
N GLY A 7 15.46 7.94 -20.63
CA GLY A 7 14.25 8.53 -21.21
C GLY A 7 13.05 8.54 -20.26
N GLU A 8 13.01 7.59 -19.32
CA GLU A 8 11.99 7.49 -18.28
C GLU A 8 12.64 7.54 -16.90
N LEU A 9 12.24 8.54 -16.09
CA LEU A 9 12.80 8.79 -14.77
C LEU A 9 11.71 9.31 -13.82
N GLY A 10 11.83 8.97 -12.53
CA GLY A 10 11.00 9.51 -11.45
C GLY A 10 9.84 8.62 -11.04
N LEU A 11 8.72 9.24 -10.62
CA LEU A 11 7.61 8.51 -10.01
C LEU A 11 6.79 7.75 -11.05
N CYS A 12 6.60 6.44 -10.83
CA CYS A 12 5.69 5.63 -11.62
C CYS A 12 4.23 6.06 -11.39
N PHE A 13 3.32 5.59 -12.27
CA PHE A 13 1.91 5.96 -12.17
C PHE A 13 1.27 5.54 -10.83
N GLY A 14 1.68 4.39 -10.27
CA GLY A 14 1.15 3.87 -9.00
C GLY A 14 1.45 4.81 -7.84
N VAL A 15 2.68 5.32 -7.77
CA VAL A 15 3.09 6.30 -6.77
C VAL A 15 2.37 7.64 -6.97
N LYS A 16 2.30 8.13 -8.21
CA LYS A 16 1.57 9.38 -8.53
C LYS A 16 0.10 9.29 -8.11
N ARG A 17 -0.55 8.14 -8.36
CA ARG A 17 -1.94 7.87 -7.95
C ARG A 17 -2.08 7.86 -6.43
N ALA A 18 -1.21 7.15 -5.71
CA ALA A 18 -1.27 7.08 -4.25
C ALA A 18 -1.12 8.48 -3.61
N VAL A 19 -0.15 9.27 -4.08
CA VAL A 19 0.03 10.67 -3.63
C VAL A 19 -1.20 11.52 -3.90
N ARG A 20 -1.80 11.40 -5.10
CA ARG A 20 -3.01 12.15 -5.45
C ARG A 20 -4.18 11.83 -4.51
N LEU A 21 -4.47 10.53 -4.32
CA LEU A 21 -5.56 10.08 -3.44
C LEU A 21 -5.38 10.56 -2.00
N LEU A 22 -4.16 10.51 -1.47
CA LEU A 22 -3.89 10.98 -0.12
C LEU A 22 -4.10 12.50 0.02
N LYS A 23 -3.69 13.28 -0.99
CA LYS A 23 -3.92 14.73 -0.99
C LYS A 23 -5.40 15.08 -1.08
N GLU A 24 -6.15 14.39 -1.94
CA GLU A 24 -7.61 14.53 -2.06
C GLU A 24 -8.29 14.20 -0.72
N ALA A 25 -7.94 13.06 -0.12
CA ALA A 25 -8.49 12.65 1.17
C ALA A 25 -8.10 13.59 2.32
N THR A 26 -6.91 14.20 2.25
CA THR A 26 -6.48 15.21 3.24
C THR A 26 -7.36 16.46 3.16
N ASN A 27 -7.77 16.87 1.95
CA ASN A 27 -8.68 18.00 1.80
C ASN A 27 -10.08 17.72 2.37
N GLU A 28 -10.53 16.45 2.34
CA GLU A 28 -11.83 16.03 2.84
C GLU A 28 -11.83 15.77 4.36
N TYR A 29 -10.83 15.04 4.86
CA TYR A 29 -10.82 14.52 6.23
C TYR A 29 -9.77 15.18 7.14
N GLY A 30 -8.93 16.07 6.60
CA GLY A 30 -7.82 16.68 7.34
C GLY A 30 -6.62 15.75 7.46
N LYS A 31 -6.09 15.54 8.68
CA LYS A 31 -4.88 14.73 8.87
C LYS A 31 -5.17 13.26 8.57
N ILE A 32 -4.29 12.64 7.79
CA ILE A 32 -4.40 11.23 7.40
C ILE A 32 -3.19 10.47 7.94
N GLU A 33 -3.46 9.31 8.54
CA GLU A 33 -2.42 8.35 8.91
C GLU A 33 -2.27 7.31 7.79
N THR A 34 -1.04 6.88 7.50
CA THR A 34 -0.76 5.78 6.57
C THR A 34 -0.13 4.61 7.32
N LEU A 35 -0.54 3.38 7.03
CA LEU A 35 0.06 2.21 7.68
C LEU A 35 1.39 1.86 7.00
N GLY A 36 2.49 2.34 7.55
CA GLY A 36 3.80 2.37 6.92
C GLY A 36 3.96 3.55 5.95
N PRO A 37 5.18 3.76 5.43
CA PRO A 37 5.44 4.82 4.45
C PRO A 37 4.71 4.52 3.13
N VAL A 38 4.03 5.52 2.55
CA VAL A 38 3.30 5.34 1.28
C VAL A 38 4.19 4.79 0.16
N VAL A 39 5.47 5.15 0.16
CA VAL A 39 6.53 4.64 -0.73
C VAL A 39 7.88 4.67 -0.03
N HIS A 40 8.85 3.92 -0.55
CA HIS A 40 10.25 3.95 -0.11
C HIS A 40 11.03 5.18 -0.62
N ASN A 41 10.50 6.39 -0.37
CA ASN A 41 11.16 7.65 -0.70
C ASN A 41 11.04 8.65 0.47
N ARG A 42 12.15 8.84 1.20
CA ARG A 42 12.18 9.71 2.39
C ARG A 42 11.78 11.15 2.11
N GLN A 43 12.24 11.72 0.99
CA GLN A 43 11.92 13.11 0.64
C GLN A 43 10.42 13.27 0.39
N LEU A 44 9.82 12.35 -0.37
CA LEU A 44 8.38 12.38 -0.62
C LEU A 44 7.57 12.20 0.68
N VAL A 45 7.98 11.28 1.56
CA VAL A 45 7.33 11.11 2.88
C VAL A 45 7.40 12.40 3.71
N GLN A 46 8.54 13.11 3.70
CA GLN A 46 8.69 14.39 4.40
C GLN A 46 7.79 15.48 3.81
N GLU A 47 7.67 15.58 2.49
CA GLU A 47 6.76 16.53 1.84
C GLU A 47 5.29 16.23 2.16
N LEU A 48 4.90 14.95 2.19
CA LEU A 48 3.55 14.54 2.56
C LEU A 48 3.23 14.86 4.03
N ALA A 49 4.21 14.74 4.93
CA ALA A 49 4.04 15.10 6.33
C ALA A 49 3.73 16.59 6.55
N LYS A 50 4.26 17.48 5.69
CA LYS A 50 3.98 18.93 5.73
C LYS A 50 2.53 19.24 5.40
N VAL A 51 1.88 18.41 4.61
CA VAL A 51 0.45 18.56 4.25
C VAL A 51 -0.47 17.70 5.11
N GLY A 52 0.02 17.09 6.20
CA GLY A 52 -0.83 16.38 7.17
C GLY A 52 -0.98 14.87 6.94
N ILE A 53 -0.16 14.27 6.07
CA ILE A 53 -0.15 12.82 5.82
C ILE A 53 1.06 12.21 6.53
N ARG A 54 0.85 11.35 7.53
CA ARG A 54 1.94 10.79 8.34
C ARG A 54 1.90 9.27 8.42
N PRO A 55 3.03 8.57 8.27
CA PRO A 55 3.07 7.14 8.47
C PRO A 55 3.07 6.77 9.96
N VAL A 56 2.39 5.68 10.29
CA VAL A 56 2.50 4.96 11.56
C VAL A 56 3.11 3.58 11.32
N GLY A 57 3.80 3.02 12.31
CA GLY A 57 4.51 1.74 12.15
C GLY A 57 3.58 0.53 12.16
N GLU A 58 2.49 0.60 12.93
CA GLU A 58 1.57 -0.50 13.15
C GLU A 58 0.15 0.00 13.42
N LEU A 59 -0.83 -0.88 13.24
CA LEU A 59 -2.25 -0.53 13.38
C LEU A 59 -2.62 -0.08 14.81
N GLY A 60 -1.91 -0.57 15.83
CA GLY A 60 -2.10 -0.16 17.22
C GLY A 60 -1.75 1.31 17.51
N GLN A 61 -0.98 1.95 16.64
CA GLN A 61 -0.56 3.35 16.79
C GLN A 61 -1.51 4.35 16.13
N VAL A 62 -2.50 3.86 15.37
CA VAL A 62 -3.47 4.71 14.67
C VAL A 62 -4.35 5.44 15.69
N GLN A 63 -4.39 6.76 15.61
CA GLN A 63 -5.16 7.62 16.51
C GLN A 63 -6.42 8.18 15.85
N GLY A 64 -6.45 8.21 14.52
CA GLY A 64 -7.55 8.74 13.72
C GLY A 64 -8.65 7.71 13.41
N LYS A 65 -9.73 8.21 12.80
CA LYS A 65 -10.80 7.38 12.21
C LYS A 65 -10.58 7.09 10.73
N ILE A 66 -9.52 7.63 10.14
CA ILE A 66 -9.17 7.47 8.73
C ILE A 66 -7.75 6.92 8.65
N LEU A 67 -7.56 5.85 7.90
CA LEU A 67 -6.27 5.22 7.68
C LEU A 67 -6.10 4.88 6.20
N ALA A 68 -4.96 5.24 5.64
CA ALA A 68 -4.62 4.82 4.28
C ALA A 68 -3.68 3.61 4.29
N ILE A 69 -4.00 2.61 3.46
CA ILE A 69 -3.07 1.53 3.13
C ILE A 69 -2.19 1.96 1.95
N THR A 70 -0.94 1.51 1.92
CA THR A 70 0.08 1.98 0.98
C THR A 70 -0.08 1.40 -0.43
N ALA A 71 0.71 1.89 -1.38
CA ALA A 71 0.70 1.42 -2.77
C ALA A 71 1.04 -0.08 -2.91
N HIS A 72 1.74 -0.66 -1.93
CA HIS A 72 2.10 -2.08 -1.86
C HIS A 72 0.92 -2.98 -1.46
N GLY A 73 -0.21 -2.38 -1.07
CA GLY A 73 -1.41 -3.10 -0.64
C GLY A 73 -1.31 -3.69 0.77
N ALA A 74 -2.35 -4.44 1.12
CA ALA A 74 -2.52 -5.09 2.42
C ALA A 74 -3.15 -6.48 2.25
N SER A 75 -2.98 -7.34 3.26
CA SER A 75 -3.65 -8.64 3.31
C SER A 75 -5.14 -8.48 3.65
N PRO A 76 -6.02 -9.43 3.26
CA PRO A 76 -7.42 -9.41 3.65
C PRO A 76 -7.62 -9.37 5.17
N VAL A 77 -6.78 -10.09 5.93
CA VAL A 77 -6.84 -10.13 7.39
C VAL A 77 -6.62 -8.75 8.00
N LEU A 78 -5.60 -8.02 7.52
CA LEU A 78 -5.31 -6.67 8.00
C LEU A 78 -6.43 -5.69 7.64
N LEU A 79 -7.01 -5.81 6.45
CA LEU A 79 -8.16 -4.99 6.05
C LEU A 79 -9.36 -5.23 6.99
N SER A 80 -9.70 -6.49 7.26
CA SER A 80 -10.77 -6.83 8.20
C SER A 80 -10.47 -6.33 9.62
N GLU A 81 -9.22 -6.42 10.08
CA GLU A 81 -8.83 -5.88 11.38
C GLU A 81 -9.07 -4.36 11.47
N ILE A 82 -8.71 -3.61 10.43
CA ILE A 82 -8.95 -2.16 10.39
C ILE A 82 -10.46 -1.86 10.42
N GLU A 83 -11.26 -2.60 9.65
CA GLU A 83 -12.72 -2.45 9.62
C GLU A 83 -13.37 -2.73 10.97
N THR A 84 -12.91 -3.76 11.71
CA THR A 84 -13.43 -4.06 13.06
C THR A 84 -13.18 -2.96 14.08
N ARG A 85 -12.20 -2.08 13.83
CA ARG A 85 -11.90 -0.90 14.65
C ARG A 85 -12.73 0.33 14.25
N CYS A 86 -13.68 0.18 13.32
CA CYS A 86 -14.48 1.27 12.76
C CYS A 86 -13.63 2.40 12.15
N ILE A 87 -12.47 2.06 11.59
CA ILE A 87 -11.58 2.98 10.88
C ILE A 87 -11.93 2.94 9.39
N HIS A 88 -12.15 4.11 8.79
CA HIS A 88 -12.37 4.24 7.35
C HIS A 88 -11.06 4.09 6.58
N ILE A 89 -11.05 3.23 5.57
CA ILE A 89 -9.85 2.90 4.79
C ILE A 89 -9.80 3.72 3.50
N ILE A 90 -8.67 4.40 3.29
CA ILE A 90 -8.29 4.96 1.98
C ILE A 90 -7.35 3.97 1.29
N ASP A 91 -7.86 3.29 0.26
CA ASP A 91 -7.08 2.31 -0.49
C ASP A 91 -6.21 2.95 -1.58
N THR A 92 -4.91 3.10 -1.29
CA THR A 92 -3.94 3.60 -2.27
C THR A 92 -3.19 2.51 -3.04
N THR A 93 -3.57 1.24 -2.87
CA THR A 93 -2.93 0.08 -3.54
C THR A 93 -2.78 0.35 -5.03
N CYS A 94 -1.59 0.10 -5.56
CA CYS A 94 -1.31 0.22 -6.98
C CYS A 94 -2.23 -0.76 -7.75
N PRO A 95 -2.91 -0.33 -8.83
CA PRO A 95 -3.76 -1.22 -9.62
C PRO A 95 -3.04 -2.47 -10.16
N ILE A 96 -1.72 -2.39 -10.39
CA ILE A 96 -0.91 -3.56 -10.77
C ILE A 96 -0.80 -4.56 -9.61
N VAL A 97 -0.51 -4.07 -8.40
CA VAL A 97 -0.47 -4.89 -7.18
C VAL A 97 -1.84 -5.50 -6.88
N ARG A 98 -2.92 -4.72 -7.00
CA ARG A 98 -4.29 -5.23 -6.84
C ARG A 98 -4.61 -6.34 -7.84
N LYS A 99 -4.15 -6.21 -9.09
CA LYS A 99 -4.29 -7.26 -10.10
C LYS A 99 -3.56 -8.55 -9.70
N ALA A 100 -2.35 -8.43 -9.15
CA ALA A 100 -1.60 -9.57 -8.64
C ALA A 100 -2.32 -10.25 -7.45
N GLN A 101 -2.79 -9.48 -6.46
CA GLN A 101 -3.57 -9.99 -5.32
C GLN A 101 -4.83 -10.73 -5.78
N ASN A 102 -5.56 -10.18 -6.75
CA ASN A 102 -6.73 -10.82 -7.32
C ASN A 102 -6.39 -12.09 -8.10
N ALA A 103 -5.23 -12.15 -8.76
CA ALA A 103 -4.77 -13.36 -9.45
C ALA A 103 -4.44 -14.47 -8.44
N VAL A 104 -3.72 -14.15 -7.36
CA VAL A 104 -3.43 -15.08 -6.26
C VAL A 104 -4.72 -15.64 -5.67
N LYS A 105 -5.68 -14.77 -5.33
CA LYS A 105 -6.98 -15.18 -4.81
C LYS A 105 -7.71 -16.15 -5.76
N LYS A 106 -7.80 -15.81 -7.04
CA LYS A 106 -8.49 -16.65 -8.03
C LYS A 106 -7.84 -18.02 -8.21
N LEU A 107 -6.51 -18.06 -8.29
CA LEU A 107 -5.76 -19.31 -8.45
C LEU A 107 -5.97 -20.26 -7.27
N THR A 108 -5.96 -19.71 -6.05
CA THR A 108 -6.15 -20.50 -4.83
C THR A 108 -7.60 -20.96 -4.64
N GLU A 109 -8.58 -20.14 -5.04
CA GLU A 109 -10.00 -20.49 -5.08
C GLU A 109 -10.29 -21.66 -6.03
N VAL A 110 -9.59 -21.76 -7.18
CA VAL A 110 -9.75 -22.88 -8.11
C VAL A 110 -8.83 -24.08 -7.80
N GLY A 111 -8.13 -24.05 -6.67
CA GLY A 111 -7.43 -25.21 -6.13
C GLY A 111 -5.91 -25.25 -6.32
N PHE A 112 -5.31 -24.25 -6.96
CA PHE A 112 -3.85 -24.23 -7.16
C PHE A 112 -3.09 -23.72 -5.92
N ASP A 113 -1.89 -24.24 -5.75
CA ASP A 113 -0.85 -23.59 -4.96
C ASP A 113 -0.19 -22.48 -5.78
N VAL A 114 0.21 -21.39 -5.12
CA VAL A 114 0.79 -20.21 -5.76
C VAL A 114 2.19 -19.96 -5.21
N ILE A 115 3.17 -19.84 -6.10
CA ILE A 115 4.53 -19.46 -5.73
C ILE A 115 4.70 -17.96 -5.99
N ILE A 116 5.10 -17.21 -4.97
CA ILE A 116 5.33 -15.77 -5.05
C ILE A 116 6.84 -15.53 -5.03
N PHE A 117 7.38 -15.00 -6.13
CA PHE A 117 8.79 -14.66 -6.21
C PHE A 117 9.02 -13.21 -5.76
N GLY A 118 9.76 -13.04 -4.67
CA GLY A 118 10.15 -11.74 -4.13
C GLY A 118 10.87 -11.85 -2.79
N GLU A 119 11.20 -10.70 -2.20
CA GLU A 119 11.78 -10.64 -0.86
C GLU A 119 10.70 -10.96 0.20
N ALA A 120 10.91 -12.00 1.00
CA ALA A 120 9.90 -12.54 1.92
C ALA A 120 9.37 -11.48 2.90
N GLU A 121 10.26 -10.58 3.34
CA GLU A 121 9.91 -9.55 4.31
C GLU A 121 9.28 -8.29 3.67
N HIS A 122 9.22 -8.19 2.34
CA HIS A 122 8.69 -7.02 1.65
C HIS A 122 7.16 -6.91 1.84
N PRO A 123 6.61 -5.71 2.15
CA PRO A 123 5.18 -5.52 2.39
C PRO A 123 4.28 -6.04 1.26
N GLU A 124 4.71 -5.86 0.01
CA GLU A 124 3.98 -6.37 -1.16
C GLU A 124 3.89 -7.90 -1.19
N VAL A 125 4.98 -8.59 -0.85
CA VAL A 125 5.04 -10.07 -0.83
C VAL A 125 4.18 -10.61 0.31
N LYS A 126 4.31 -10.07 1.53
CA LYS A 126 3.43 -10.41 2.66
C LYS A 126 1.97 -10.13 2.34
N GLY A 127 1.71 -9.02 1.65
CA GLY A 127 0.40 -8.66 1.13
C GLY A 127 -0.15 -9.78 0.25
N LEU A 128 0.57 -10.15 -0.81
CA LEU A 128 0.19 -11.22 -1.77
C LEU A 128 -0.04 -12.56 -1.08
N LEU A 129 0.86 -13.00 -0.19
CA LEU A 129 0.70 -14.23 0.58
C LEU A 129 -0.61 -14.24 1.38
N GLY A 130 -1.00 -13.10 1.95
CA GLY A 130 -2.28 -12.96 2.65
C GLY A 130 -3.51 -13.22 1.76
N TRP A 131 -3.40 -13.05 0.44
CA TRP A 131 -4.48 -13.36 -0.52
C TRP A 131 -4.48 -14.82 -0.96
N ALA A 132 -3.47 -15.62 -0.58
CA ALA A 132 -3.33 -17.01 -0.98
C ALA A 132 -4.06 -18.02 -0.07
N ASN A 133 -4.71 -17.56 1.00
CA ASN A 133 -5.48 -18.40 1.93
C ASN A 133 -4.72 -19.68 2.39
N GLY A 134 -3.43 -19.54 2.71
CA GLY A 134 -2.57 -20.64 3.17
C GLY A 134 -2.01 -21.55 2.06
N LYS A 135 -2.32 -21.29 0.78
CA LYS A 135 -1.79 -22.03 -0.39
C LYS A 135 -0.67 -21.29 -1.13
N GLY A 136 -0.07 -20.31 -0.47
CA GLY A 136 1.02 -19.49 -1.02
C GLY A 136 2.35 -19.84 -0.37
N VAL A 137 3.42 -19.87 -1.18
CA VAL A 137 4.82 -19.97 -0.73
C VAL A 137 5.60 -18.80 -1.28
#